data_AF-A0A955X0L2-F1
#
_entry.id   AF-A0A955X0L2-F1
#
_cell.length_a   1.000
_cell.length_b   1.000
_cell.length_c   1.000
_cell.angle_alpha   90.00
_cell.angle_beta   90.00
_cell.angle_gamma   90.00
#
_symmetry.space_group_name_H-M   'P 1'
#
loop_
_entity.id
_entity.type
_entity.pdbx_description
1 polymer ?
#
loop_
_entity_poly.entity_id
_entity_poly.type
_entity_poly.pdbx_seq_one_letter_code
_entity_poly.pdbx_strand_id
1 'polypeptide(L)'
;MRLFARRCVSLAGLLALTLTACADAEAPAPAEPFADHAEAADLVPHSGPDGKADGLPPRFDAAYVIGDTFFVAHDAVSASDIQAFFEATPYDGRRSWLADEQIHGRSAAEAIAAVAAEVGINPIVLIGRMQVEKSLISKARPSQNSIDWAFGCGCPDGRDCYSQFEGLDNQLRCAGKTLRDLYDASVSGEGQWRVGKAKRSLDPEWITPANHATAALYGYTPWVLRGRGGNWLVWNITRKFADAFADRVELRLGDEACLNRGDRPFVGDACGCAADCAFFSDGQYGTCHPAGFCTLGCSGYCPDLAGRAPTFCVADPYSQAPHGICVSQAHDLNGDCADLPGTLDRPADRYIGDSRASARTATVCLPADE
;
A
#
# COMPACT_ATOMS: atom_id res chain seq x y z
N MET A 1 38.24 -33.73 -54.19
CA MET A 1 38.45 -33.99 -55.64
C MET A 1 37.29 -33.36 -56.39
N ARG A 2 37.60 -32.51 -57.39
CA ARG A 2 36.70 -31.79 -58.32
C ARG A 2 35.98 -30.56 -57.73
N LEU A 3 35.87 -29.42 -58.41
CA LEU A 3 36.68 -28.72 -59.43
C LEU A 3 35.98 -27.35 -59.58
N PHE A 4 36.71 -26.26 -59.38
CA PHE A 4 36.23 -24.90 -59.65
C PHE A 4 35.95 -24.72 -61.14
N ALA A 5 34.78 -24.21 -61.50
CA ALA A 5 34.51 -23.66 -62.84
C ALA A 5 34.21 -22.16 -62.72
N ARG A 6 35.25 -21.35 -62.94
CA ARG A 6 35.12 -19.91 -63.22
C ARG A 6 34.69 -19.74 -64.68
N ARG A 7 33.61 -19.00 -64.92
CA ARG A 7 33.40 -18.29 -66.20
C ARG A 7 33.45 -16.80 -65.91
N CYS A 8 34.50 -16.16 -66.42
CA CYS A 8 34.60 -14.70 -66.49
C CYS A 8 33.74 -14.21 -67.66
N VAL A 9 32.86 -13.25 -67.39
CA VAL A 9 32.42 -12.28 -68.40
C VAL A 9 32.75 -10.92 -67.82
N SER A 10 33.68 -10.22 -68.46
CA SER A 10 33.97 -8.82 -68.19
C SER A 10 32.98 -7.97 -68.98
N LEU A 11 32.15 -7.19 -68.30
CA LEU A 11 31.64 -5.94 -68.86
C LEU A 11 32.01 -4.81 -67.91
N ALA A 12 32.71 -3.85 -68.50
CA ALA A 12 33.20 -2.64 -67.87
C ALA A 12 32.05 -1.67 -67.55
N GLY A 13 32.23 -0.90 -66.47
CA GLY A 13 31.64 0.42 -66.31
C GLY A 13 30.29 0.46 -65.61
N LEU A 14 30.27 0.67 -64.30
CA LEU A 14 30.08 2.00 -63.71
C LEU A 14 30.21 1.88 -62.20
N LEU A 15 30.89 2.87 -61.62
CA LEU A 15 31.25 2.99 -60.23
C LEU A 15 29.99 3.24 -59.37
N ALA A 16 29.55 2.25 -58.61
CA ALA A 16 28.66 2.45 -57.47
C ALA A 16 29.17 1.56 -56.32
N LEU A 17 29.91 2.15 -55.39
CA LEU A 17 30.26 1.50 -54.12
C LEU A 17 28.98 1.36 -53.29
N THR A 18 28.26 0.25 -53.46
CA THR A 18 27.37 -0.25 -52.41
C THR A 18 28.23 -1.05 -51.45
N LEU A 19 28.61 -0.42 -50.33
CA LEU A 19 29.10 -1.13 -49.16
C LEU A 19 27.94 -1.98 -48.62
N THR A 20 27.88 -3.24 -49.04
CA THR A 20 27.13 -4.26 -48.30
C THR A 20 27.87 -4.49 -46.99
N ALA A 21 27.41 -3.80 -45.95
CA ALA A 21 27.72 -4.16 -44.58
C ALA A 21 26.93 -5.44 -44.27
N CYS A 22 27.60 -6.58 -44.25
CA CYS A 22 27.12 -7.72 -43.49
C CYS A 22 27.27 -7.32 -42.03
N ALA A 23 26.17 -6.86 -41.41
CA ALA A 23 26.09 -6.85 -39.97
C ALA A 23 26.01 -8.32 -39.55
N ASP A 24 27.12 -8.88 -39.05
CA ASP A 24 27.03 -10.04 -38.19
C ASP A 24 26.11 -9.62 -37.04
N ALA A 25 24.96 -10.29 -36.93
CA ALA A 25 24.10 -10.12 -35.77
C ALA A 25 24.88 -10.67 -34.58
N GLU A 26 25.55 -9.77 -33.85
CA GLU A 26 26.14 -10.07 -32.55
C GLU A 26 25.04 -10.72 -31.72
N ALA A 27 25.26 -11.96 -31.28
CA ALA A 27 24.39 -12.57 -30.30
C ALA A 27 24.28 -11.60 -29.10
N PRO A 28 23.09 -11.37 -28.54
CA PRO A 28 22.96 -10.51 -27.37
C PRO A 28 23.97 -10.97 -26.32
N ALA A 29 24.76 -10.02 -25.79
CA ALA A 29 25.68 -10.30 -24.70
C ALA A 29 24.91 -11.08 -23.62
N PRO A 30 25.51 -12.13 -23.01
CA PRO A 30 24.87 -12.82 -21.91
C PRO A 30 24.49 -11.77 -20.87
N ALA A 31 23.25 -11.82 -20.38
CA ALA A 31 22.80 -10.95 -19.31
C ALA A 31 23.85 -10.98 -18.19
N GLU A 32 24.28 -9.80 -17.73
CA GLU A 32 25.18 -9.67 -16.59
C GLU A 32 24.71 -10.61 -15.48
N PRO A 33 25.59 -11.44 -14.87
CA PRO A 33 25.18 -12.34 -13.81
C PRO A 33 24.53 -11.51 -12.72
N PHE A 34 23.29 -11.88 -12.37
CA PHE A 34 22.55 -11.22 -11.32
C PHE A 34 23.42 -11.12 -10.05
N ALA A 35 23.31 -10.03 -9.31
CA ALA A 35 24.16 -9.76 -8.15
C ALA A 35 23.30 -9.67 -6.88
N ASP A 36 23.73 -10.36 -5.83
CA ASP A 36 23.08 -10.28 -4.51
C ASP A 36 23.12 -8.84 -3.97
N HIS A 37 22.07 -8.47 -3.24
CA HIS A 37 22.10 -7.33 -2.34
C HIS A 37 22.27 -7.79 -0.89
N ALA A 38 22.91 -6.95 -0.07
CA ALA A 38 23.01 -7.21 1.36
C ALA A 38 21.61 -7.16 2.01
N GLU A 39 21.26 -8.16 2.81
CA GLU A 39 20.03 -8.21 3.62
C GLU A 39 19.86 -6.96 4.50
N ALA A 40 20.96 -6.27 4.81
CA ALA A 40 20.95 -4.98 5.51
C ALA A 40 20.09 -3.90 4.80
N ALA A 41 19.93 -3.96 3.47
CA ALA A 41 19.10 -3.02 2.71
C ALA A 41 17.59 -3.18 2.98
N ASP A 42 17.16 -4.32 3.50
CA ASP A 42 15.78 -4.58 3.91
C ASP A 42 15.48 -4.04 5.32
N LEU A 43 16.53 -3.80 6.11
CA LEU A 43 16.45 -3.28 7.47
C LEU A 43 16.56 -1.76 7.55
N VAL A 44 16.80 -1.07 6.43
CA VAL A 44 16.76 0.39 6.37
C VAL A 44 15.30 0.82 6.49
N PRO A 45 14.90 1.59 7.54
CA PRO A 45 13.52 2.02 7.69
C PRO A 45 13.07 2.86 6.49
N HIS A 46 11.98 2.45 5.88
CA HIS A 46 11.30 3.17 4.82
C HIS A 46 10.21 4.02 5.44
N SER A 47 10.58 5.22 5.89
CA SER A 47 9.64 6.26 6.26
C SER A 47 9.09 6.87 4.98
N GLY A 48 7.79 6.69 4.71
CA GLY A 48 7.11 7.43 3.65
C GLY A 48 7.22 8.95 3.89
N PRO A 49 6.96 9.77 2.86
CA PRO A 49 7.05 11.23 2.98
C PRO A 49 6.25 11.72 4.18
N ASP A 50 6.75 12.76 4.86
CA ASP A 50 6.27 13.28 6.17
C ASP A 50 4.79 13.75 6.21
N GLY A 51 3.99 13.46 5.18
CA GLY A 51 2.55 13.75 5.14
C GLY A 51 1.75 12.65 4.46
N LYS A 52 1.02 11.87 5.27
CA LYS A 52 -0.27 11.16 5.05
C LYS A 52 -0.61 10.46 3.71
N ALA A 53 0.25 10.46 2.70
CA ALA A 53 -0.09 10.08 1.32
C ALA A 53 -0.36 8.57 1.18
N ASP A 54 0.45 7.74 1.85
CA ASP A 54 0.34 6.28 1.79
C ASP A 54 -0.68 5.69 2.78
N GLY A 55 -1.33 6.52 3.61
CA GLY A 55 -2.33 6.10 4.58
C GLY A 55 -1.79 5.40 5.83
N LEU A 56 -0.47 5.24 5.98
CA LEU A 56 0.14 4.64 7.17
C LEU A 56 0.76 5.69 8.10
N PRO A 57 0.93 5.39 9.40
CA PRO A 57 1.75 6.22 10.28
C PRO A 57 3.20 6.29 9.76
N PRO A 58 3.90 7.44 9.93
CA PRO A 58 5.26 7.62 9.43
C PRO A 58 6.27 6.65 10.09
N ARG A 59 5.96 6.16 11.29
CA ARG A 59 6.72 5.15 12.03
C ARG A 59 5.91 3.87 12.15
N PHE A 60 6.60 2.74 12.30
CA PHE A 60 5.95 1.44 12.47
C PHE A 60 5.03 1.41 13.70
N ASP A 61 3.73 1.20 13.43
CA ASP A 61 2.71 0.88 14.41
C ASP A 61 2.42 -0.63 14.37
N ALA A 62 2.69 -1.31 15.49
CA ALA A 62 2.47 -2.74 15.62
C ALA A 62 0.97 -3.12 15.66
N ALA A 63 0.08 -2.17 15.98
CA ALA A 63 -1.35 -2.37 15.93
C ALA A 63 -1.94 -2.16 14.53
N TYR A 64 -1.21 -1.50 13.61
CA TYR A 64 -1.68 -1.13 12.29
C TYR A 64 -0.56 -1.24 11.25
N VAL A 65 -0.39 -2.46 10.74
CA VAL A 65 0.73 -2.82 9.86
C VAL A 65 0.46 -2.39 8.42
N ILE A 66 -0.69 -2.78 7.86
CA ILE A 66 -1.22 -2.34 6.56
C ILE A 66 -2.75 -2.37 6.61
N GLY A 67 -3.40 -1.64 5.71
CA GLY A 67 -4.85 -1.52 5.54
C GLY A 67 -5.50 -2.78 4.95
N ASP A 68 -6.75 -3.04 5.31
CA ASP A 68 -7.62 -4.07 4.74
C ASP A 68 -7.80 -3.86 3.24
N THR A 69 -8.07 -2.62 2.80
CA THR A 69 -8.26 -2.24 1.40
C THR A 69 -7.03 -2.59 0.58
N PHE A 70 -5.84 -2.23 1.06
CA PHE A 70 -4.59 -2.61 0.41
C PHE A 70 -4.40 -4.13 0.41
N PHE A 71 -4.64 -4.79 1.53
CA PHE A 71 -4.37 -6.22 1.72
C PHE A 71 -5.17 -7.12 0.76
N VAL A 72 -6.46 -6.81 0.53
CA VAL A 72 -7.34 -7.63 -0.31
C VAL A 72 -7.46 -7.14 -1.75
N ALA A 73 -6.81 -6.04 -2.14
CA ALA A 73 -6.81 -5.51 -3.50
C ALA A 73 -5.98 -6.40 -4.46
N HIS A 74 -6.54 -7.56 -4.80
CA HIS A 74 -5.89 -8.61 -5.59
C HIS A 74 -5.58 -8.20 -7.04
N ASP A 75 -6.24 -7.14 -7.53
CA ASP A 75 -6.09 -6.57 -8.87
C ASP A 75 -5.40 -5.19 -8.84
N ALA A 76 -4.80 -4.80 -7.71
CA ALA A 76 -4.14 -3.50 -7.54
C ALA A 76 -3.02 -3.25 -8.55
N VAL A 77 -2.34 -4.30 -9.02
CA VAL A 77 -1.28 -4.20 -10.03
C VAL A 77 -1.44 -5.30 -11.07
N SER A 78 -1.18 -4.96 -12.34
CA SER A 78 -1.25 -5.90 -13.45
C SER A 78 0.00 -6.79 -13.54
N ALA A 79 -0.06 -7.87 -14.32
CA ALA A 79 1.13 -8.66 -14.64
C ALA A 79 2.24 -7.83 -15.30
N SER A 80 1.88 -6.83 -16.13
CA SER A 80 2.86 -5.90 -16.70
C SER A 80 3.51 -4.99 -15.67
N ASP A 81 2.78 -4.55 -14.65
CA ASP A 81 3.35 -3.75 -13.56
C ASP A 81 4.32 -4.59 -12.73
N ILE A 82 3.95 -5.83 -12.42
CA ILE A 82 4.81 -6.78 -11.70
C ILE A 82 6.07 -7.10 -12.52
N GLN A 83 5.94 -7.33 -13.83
CA GLN A 83 7.10 -7.53 -14.70
C GLN A 83 8.01 -6.29 -14.67
N ALA A 84 7.46 -5.08 -14.81
CA ALA A 84 8.24 -3.85 -14.75
C ALA A 84 8.96 -3.65 -13.41
N PHE A 85 8.34 -4.08 -12.30
CA PHE A 85 8.99 -4.11 -10.99
C PHE A 85 10.18 -5.09 -10.95
N PHE A 86 10.07 -6.27 -11.57
CA PHE A 86 11.20 -7.20 -11.67
C PHE A 86 12.30 -6.72 -12.61
N GLU A 87 11.96 -5.96 -13.66
CA GLU A 87 12.93 -5.33 -14.54
C GLU A 87 13.78 -4.27 -13.82
N ALA A 88 13.20 -3.55 -12.85
CA ALA A 88 13.89 -2.52 -12.08
C ALA A 88 13.38 -2.49 -10.62
N THR A 89 14.04 -3.25 -9.74
CA THR A 89 13.66 -3.35 -8.33
C THR A 89 14.11 -2.13 -7.52
N PRO A 90 13.55 -1.87 -6.32
CA PRO A 90 14.01 -0.82 -5.42
C PRO A 90 15.36 -1.12 -4.74
N TYR A 91 16.13 -2.06 -5.28
CA TYR A 91 17.50 -2.35 -4.88
C TYR A 91 18.44 -1.78 -5.95
N ASP A 92 18.63 -0.45 -5.93
CA ASP A 92 19.47 0.29 -6.87
C ASP A 92 19.07 0.12 -8.35
N GLY A 93 17.79 -0.13 -8.62
CA GLY A 93 17.27 -0.34 -9.98
C GLY A 93 17.72 -1.67 -10.61
N ARG A 94 18.28 -2.60 -9.84
CA ARG A 94 18.73 -3.89 -10.38
C ARG A 94 17.57 -4.76 -10.80
N ARG A 95 17.80 -5.51 -11.87
CA ARG A 95 16.88 -6.52 -12.40
C ARG A 95 16.90 -7.78 -11.53
N SER A 96 15.71 -8.31 -11.23
CA SER A 96 15.54 -9.57 -10.51
C SER A 96 15.55 -10.76 -11.48
N TRP A 97 16.04 -11.92 -11.05
CA TRP A 97 15.95 -13.18 -11.83
C TRP A 97 14.50 -13.59 -12.12
N LEU A 98 13.54 -13.15 -11.29
CA LEU A 98 12.12 -13.38 -11.50
C LEU A 98 11.61 -12.76 -12.81
N ALA A 99 12.32 -11.78 -13.37
CA ALA A 99 11.98 -11.18 -14.65
C ALA A 99 12.10 -12.19 -15.82
N ASP A 100 12.97 -13.19 -15.71
CA ASP A 100 13.15 -14.25 -16.72
C ASP A 100 12.45 -15.57 -16.34
N GLU A 101 11.97 -15.68 -15.10
CA GLU A 101 11.49 -16.94 -14.57
C GLU A 101 10.17 -17.37 -15.23
N GLN A 102 10.09 -18.65 -15.59
CA GLN A 102 8.94 -19.26 -16.24
C GLN A 102 8.32 -20.34 -15.36
N ILE A 103 7.06 -20.15 -15.00
CA ILE A 103 6.28 -21.06 -14.16
C ILE A 103 5.20 -21.70 -15.03
N HIS A 104 5.42 -22.96 -15.41
CA HIS A 104 4.53 -23.70 -16.32
C HIS A 104 4.27 -22.97 -17.66
N GLY A 105 5.29 -22.33 -18.23
CA GLY A 105 5.22 -21.62 -19.51
C GLY A 105 4.56 -20.24 -19.44
N ARG A 106 4.33 -19.71 -18.24
CA ARG A 106 3.95 -18.31 -17.98
C ARG A 106 5.10 -17.60 -17.27
N SER A 107 5.25 -16.31 -17.49
CA SER A 107 6.20 -15.51 -16.69
C SER A 107 5.85 -15.57 -15.21
N ALA A 108 6.84 -15.40 -14.33
CA ALA A 108 6.58 -15.31 -12.89
C ALA A 108 5.61 -14.16 -12.56
N ALA A 109 5.67 -13.05 -13.29
CA ALA A 109 4.74 -11.93 -13.14
C ALA A 109 3.29 -12.33 -13.42
N GLU A 110 3.03 -13.05 -14.52
CA GLU A 110 1.69 -13.59 -14.84
C GLU A 110 1.23 -14.61 -13.81
N ALA A 111 2.13 -15.48 -13.35
CA ALA A 111 1.81 -16.48 -12.34
C ALA A 111 1.43 -15.83 -10.98
N ILE A 112 2.17 -14.81 -10.54
CA ILE A 112 1.86 -14.07 -9.31
C ILE A 112 0.54 -13.33 -9.44
N ALA A 113 0.29 -12.62 -10.54
CA ALA A 113 -0.99 -11.94 -10.77
C ALA A 113 -2.17 -12.93 -10.77
N ALA A 114 -2.02 -14.10 -11.40
CA ALA A 114 -3.04 -15.13 -11.42
C ALA A 114 -3.30 -15.73 -10.02
N VAL A 115 -2.25 -16.00 -9.25
CA VAL A 115 -2.41 -16.51 -7.88
C VAL A 115 -3.03 -15.46 -6.98
N ALA A 116 -2.60 -14.19 -7.06
CA ALA A 116 -3.17 -13.09 -6.30
C ALA A 116 -4.69 -12.98 -6.53
N ALA A 117 -5.12 -12.99 -7.80
CA ALA A 117 -6.53 -12.97 -8.17
C ALA A 117 -7.29 -14.20 -7.66
N GLU A 118 -6.69 -15.39 -7.68
CA GLU A 118 -7.30 -16.62 -7.18
C GLU A 118 -7.52 -16.60 -5.66
N VAL A 119 -6.52 -16.16 -4.90
CA VAL A 119 -6.55 -16.19 -3.43
C VAL A 119 -7.15 -14.91 -2.82
N GLY A 120 -7.40 -13.88 -3.62
CA GLY A 120 -7.98 -12.61 -3.16
C GLY A 120 -7.06 -11.82 -2.23
N ILE A 121 -5.76 -11.82 -2.51
CA ILE A 121 -4.72 -11.08 -1.77
C ILE A 121 -3.91 -10.23 -2.75
N ASN A 122 -3.56 -9.02 -2.32
CA ASN A 122 -2.78 -8.08 -3.14
C ASN A 122 -1.43 -8.66 -3.59
N PRO A 123 -1.07 -8.57 -4.88
CA PRO A 123 0.19 -9.09 -5.41
C PRO A 123 1.43 -8.55 -4.67
N ILE A 124 1.41 -7.28 -4.26
CA ILE A 124 2.52 -6.63 -3.54
C ILE A 124 2.72 -7.25 -2.16
N VAL A 125 1.64 -7.67 -1.49
CA VAL A 125 1.75 -8.42 -0.21
C VAL A 125 2.44 -9.75 -0.44
N LEU A 126 2.09 -10.49 -1.49
CA LEU A 126 2.71 -11.78 -1.82
C LEU A 126 4.20 -11.62 -2.18
N ILE A 127 4.54 -10.63 -3.01
CA ILE A 127 5.92 -10.30 -3.39
C ILE A 127 6.72 -9.86 -2.16
N GLY A 128 6.14 -9.03 -1.30
CA GLY A 128 6.74 -8.60 -0.05
C GLY A 128 7.04 -9.79 0.88
N ARG A 129 6.09 -10.70 1.07
CA ARG A 129 6.31 -11.94 1.84
C ARG A 129 7.40 -12.80 1.23
N MET A 130 7.44 -12.96 -0.08
CA MET A 130 8.50 -13.71 -0.76
C MET A 130 9.90 -13.15 -0.47
N GLN A 131 10.03 -11.82 -0.39
CA GLN A 131 11.27 -11.17 0.03
C GLN A 131 11.57 -11.43 1.50
N VAL A 132 10.58 -11.28 2.39
CA VAL A 132 10.76 -11.52 3.83
C VAL A 132 11.16 -12.96 4.16
N GLU A 133 10.61 -13.95 3.44
CA GLU A 133 10.83 -15.37 3.72
C GLU A 133 12.19 -15.89 3.22
N LYS A 134 12.62 -15.47 2.03
CA LYS A 134 13.80 -16.06 1.36
C LYS A 134 14.67 -15.06 0.59
N SER A 135 14.32 -13.77 0.62
CA SER A 135 14.98 -12.72 -0.15
C SER A 135 15.01 -13.00 -1.66
N LEU A 136 13.94 -13.60 -2.19
CA LEU A 136 13.95 -14.04 -3.60
C LEU A 136 13.99 -12.86 -4.58
N ILE A 137 13.62 -11.65 -4.19
CA ILE A 137 13.56 -10.49 -5.11
C ILE A 137 14.96 -9.89 -5.26
N SER A 138 15.71 -9.79 -4.15
CA SER A 138 17.02 -9.12 -4.08
C SER A 138 18.24 -10.02 -4.33
N LYS A 139 18.05 -11.33 -4.49
CA LYS A 139 19.14 -12.29 -4.75
C LYS A 139 19.43 -12.43 -6.24
N ALA A 140 20.68 -12.77 -6.54
CA ALA A 140 21.18 -13.04 -7.88
C ALA A 140 20.35 -14.10 -8.62
N ARG A 141 20.35 -15.35 -8.13
CA ARG A 141 19.34 -16.37 -8.42
C ARG A 141 19.44 -17.40 -7.30
N PRO A 142 18.39 -17.56 -6.47
CA PRO A 142 18.37 -18.53 -5.38
C PRO A 142 18.53 -19.97 -5.89
N SER A 143 18.95 -20.88 -5.01
CA SER A 143 18.97 -22.31 -5.33
C SER A 143 17.55 -22.81 -5.62
N GLN A 144 17.42 -23.85 -6.44
CA GLN A 144 16.11 -24.44 -6.77
C GLN A 144 15.34 -24.84 -5.50
N ASN A 145 16.01 -25.42 -4.51
CA ASN A 145 15.42 -25.72 -3.21
C ASN A 145 14.85 -24.48 -2.48
N SER A 146 15.49 -23.31 -2.61
CA SER A 146 14.96 -22.07 -2.04
C SER A 146 13.72 -21.57 -2.78
N ILE A 147 13.58 -21.92 -4.07
CA ILE A 147 12.44 -21.57 -4.91
C ILE A 147 11.27 -22.54 -4.63
N ASP A 148 11.57 -23.84 -4.56
CA ASP A 148 10.57 -24.90 -4.33
C ASP A 148 9.90 -24.79 -2.96
N TRP A 149 10.60 -24.21 -1.97
CA TRP A 149 10.14 -24.01 -0.60
C TRP A 149 10.18 -22.54 -0.20
N ALA A 150 9.84 -21.65 -1.15
CA ALA A 150 9.92 -20.20 -1.02
C ALA A 150 9.21 -19.62 0.21
N PHE A 151 8.14 -20.27 0.70
CA PHE A 151 7.36 -19.82 1.85
C PHE A 151 7.34 -20.85 2.99
N GLY A 152 8.11 -21.95 2.87
CA GLY A 152 8.16 -23.03 3.85
C GLY A 152 6.87 -23.87 3.95
N CYS A 153 5.92 -23.68 3.03
CA CYS A 153 4.68 -24.44 3.02
C CYS A 153 4.94 -25.93 2.85
N GLY A 154 4.35 -26.75 3.72
CA GLY A 154 4.47 -28.20 3.65
C GLY A 154 5.81 -28.75 4.15
N CYS A 155 6.63 -27.96 4.87
CA CYS A 155 7.90 -28.40 5.44
C CYS A 155 7.87 -28.42 6.98
N PRO A 156 7.36 -29.49 7.63
CA PRO A 156 7.39 -29.61 9.08
C PRO A 156 8.82 -29.80 9.61
N ASP A 157 9.09 -29.27 10.81
CA ASP A 157 10.38 -29.44 11.47
C ASP A 157 10.78 -30.91 11.63
N GLY A 158 11.99 -31.25 11.18
CA GLY A 158 12.57 -32.59 11.29
C GLY A 158 11.90 -33.67 10.42
N ARG A 159 11.11 -33.27 9.41
CA ARG A 159 10.47 -34.18 8.44
C ARG A 159 10.73 -33.71 7.01
N ASP A 160 10.54 -34.63 6.07
CA ASP A 160 10.55 -34.29 4.65
C ASP A 160 9.39 -33.36 4.32
N CYS A 161 9.63 -32.43 3.38
CA CYS A 161 8.60 -31.58 2.87
C CYS A 161 7.61 -32.36 2.01
N TYR A 162 6.33 -32.00 2.07
CA TYR A 162 5.27 -32.63 1.29
C TYR A 162 5.31 -32.14 -0.16
N SER A 163 5.60 -33.05 -1.09
CA SER A 163 5.83 -32.76 -2.53
C SER A 163 4.68 -32.01 -3.22
N GLN A 164 3.45 -32.12 -2.72
CA GLN A 164 2.30 -31.36 -3.22
C GLN A 164 2.43 -29.83 -3.09
N PHE A 165 3.37 -29.35 -2.27
CA PHE A 165 3.67 -27.92 -2.13
C PHE A 165 4.95 -27.50 -2.85
N GLU A 166 5.67 -28.42 -3.48
CA GLU A 166 6.93 -28.14 -4.18
C GLU A 166 6.68 -27.19 -5.37
N GLY A 167 7.52 -26.17 -5.50
CA GLY A 167 7.50 -25.21 -6.61
C GLY A 167 6.90 -23.86 -6.26
N LEU A 168 7.38 -22.80 -6.92
CA LEU A 168 7.05 -21.41 -6.58
C LEU A 168 5.55 -21.10 -6.68
N ASP A 169 4.82 -21.65 -7.65
CA ASP A 169 3.37 -21.45 -7.77
C ASP A 169 2.60 -22.08 -6.61
N ASN A 170 2.96 -23.31 -6.23
CA ASN A 170 2.32 -23.99 -5.10
C ASN A 170 2.61 -23.26 -3.78
N GLN A 171 3.84 -22.77 -3.60
CA GLN A 171 4.22 -21.99 -2.43
C GLN A 171 3.47 -20.64 -2.37
N LEU A 172 3.38 -19.92 -3.49
CA LEU A 172 2.60 -18.68 -3.61
C LEU A 172 1.13 -18.89 -3.25
N ARG A 173 0.52 -19.94 -3.83
CA ARG A 173 -0.89 -20.27 -3.64
C ARG A 173 -1.17 -20.69 -2.18
N CYS A 174 -0.27 -21.45 -1.57
CA CYS A 174 -0.35 -21.82 -0.17
C CYS A 174 -0.25 -20.61 0.77
N ALA A 175 0.76 -19.75 0.57
CA ALA A 175 0.95 -18.57 1.40
C ALA A 175 -0.21 -17.58 1.27
N GLY A 176 -0.64 -17.30 0.02
CA GLY A 176 -1.77 -16.44 -0.25
C GLY A 176 -3.08 -16.97 0.33
N LYS A 177 -3.36 -18.27 0.18
CA LYS A 177 -4.53 -18.90 0.80
C LYS A 177 -4.47 -18.83 2.33
N THR A 178 -3.31 -19.03 2.93
CA THR A 178 -3.14 -18.94 4.38
C THR A 178 -3.42 -17.52 4.87
N LEU A 179 -2.89 -16.50 4.19
CA LEU A 179 -3.18 -15.09 4.48
C LEU A 179 -4.68 -14.79 4.35
N ARG A 180 -5.33 -15.28 3.29
CA ARG A 180 -6.77 -15.11 3.08
C ARG A 180 -7.61 -15.80 4.15
N ASP A 181 -7.32 -17.06 4.46
CA ASP A 181 -8.00 -17.83 5.49
C ASP A 181 -7.87 -17.15 6.86
N LEU A 182 -6.69 -16.60 7.18
CA LEU A 182 -6.46 -15.87 8.44
C LEU A 182 -7.21 -14.53 8.50
N TYR A 183 -7.28 -13.81 7.37
CA TYR A 183 -8.08 -12.60 7.24
C TYR A 183 -9.56 -12.91 7.45
N ASP A 184 -10.10 -13.90 6.74
CA ASP A 184 -11.50 -14.32 6.82
C ASP A 184 -11.84 -14.85 8.22
N ALA A 185 -10.94 -15.59 8.87
CA ALA A 185 -11.11 -16.02 10.25
C ALA A 185 -11.13 -14.83 11.23
N SER A 186 -10.36 -13.77 10.98
CA SER A 186 -10.48 -12.55 11.77
C SER A 186 -11.83 -11.85 11.53
N VAL A 187 -12.35 -11.86 10.30
CA VAL A 187 -13.65 -11.24 9.95
C VAL A 187 -14.81 -12.03 10.58
N SER A 188 -14.78 -13.36 10.52
CA SER A 188 -15.80 -14.23 11.12
C SER A 188 -15.74 -14.25 12.66
N GLY A 189 -14.60 -13.85 13.24
CA GLY A 189 -14.35 -13.88 14.67
C GLY A 189 -13.85 -15.22 15.21
N GLU A 190 -13.60 -16.19 14.35
CA GLU A 190 -13.09 -17.54 14.66
C GLU A 190 -11.56 -17.59 14.77
N GLY A 191 -10.87 -16.57 14.25
CA GLY A 191 -9.41 -16.48 14.21
C GLY A 191 -8.76 -16.38 15.59
N GLN A 192 -7.53 -16.87 15.69
CA GLN A 192 -6.72 -16.74 16.90
C GLN A 192 -6.21 -15.32 17.16
N TRP A 193 -6.03 -14.54 16.09
CA TRP A 193 -5.74 -13.11 16.09
C TRP A 193 -6.94 -12.41 15.48
N ARG A 194 -7.43 -11.35 16.13
CA ARG A 194 -8.69 -10.69 15.74
C ARG A 194 -8.62 -9.19 15.99
N VAL A 195 -9.32 -8.44 15.17
CA VAL A 195 -9.52 -6.99 15.35
C VAL A 195 -10.05 -6.68 16.75
N GLY A 196 -9.44 -5.69 17.39
CA GLY A 196 -9.84 -5.20 18.71
C GLY A 196 -9.63 -6.19 19.86
N LYS A 197 -8.97 -7.34 19.63
CA LYS A 197 -8.68 -8.33 20.67
C LYS A 197 -7.19 -8.38 20.96
N ALA A 198 -6.81 -7.84 22.12
CA ALA A 198 -5.44 -7.88 22.61
C ALA A 198 -4.93 -9.32 22.72
N LYS A 199 -3.73 -9.58 22.20
CA LYS A 199 -3.03 -10.86 22.29
C LYS A 199 -1.52 -10.63 22.36
N ARG A 200 -0.83 -11.55 23.04
CA ARG A 200 0.62 -11.49 23.21
C ARG A 200 1.32 -12.09 21.99
N SER A 201 2.25 -11.35 21.40
CA SER A 201 3.19 -11.87 20.39
C SER A 201 4.20 -12.84 21.02
N LEU A 202 5.00 -13.51 20.20
CA LEU A 202 6.06 -14.41 20.66
C LEU A 202 7.30 -13.65 21.17
N ASP A 203 7.47 -12.37 20.80
CA ASP A 203 8.44 -11.42 21.38
C ASP A 203 7.80 -10.55 22.48
N PRO A 204 7.20 -11.23 23.47
CA PRO A 204 6.13 -10.84 24.41
C PRO A 204 5.43 -9.45 24.38
N GLU A 205 5.21 -8.79 23.24
CA GLU A 205 4.45 -7.53 23.13
C GLU A 205 2.92 -7.78 23.14
N TRP A 206 2.15 -6.89 23.77
CA TRP A 206 0.68 -6.91 23.70
C TRP A 206 0.21 -6.11 22.49
N ILE A 207 -0.41 -6.82 21.54
CA ILE A 207 -0.89 -6.22 20.30
C ILE A 207 -2.41 -6.32 20.25
N THR A 208 -3.05 -5.20 19.94
CA THR A 208 -4.49 -5.15 19.63
C THR A 208 -4.62 -4.77 18.16
N PRO A 209 -4.83 -5.73 17.24
CA PRO A 209 -4.93 -5.42 15.82
C PRO A 209 -6.05 -4.39 15.55
N ALA A 210 -5.73 -3.33 14.82
CA ALA A 210 -6.68 -2.29 14.44
C ALA A 210 -7.58 -2.69 13.27
N ASN A 211 -7.12 -3.62 12.43
CA ASN A 211 -7.85 -4.13 11.26
C ASN A 211 -7.56 -5.62 10.96
N HIS A 212 -8.30 -6.19 10.02
CA HIS A 212 -8.27 -7.62 9.72
C HIS A 212 -6.97 -8.04 9.04
N ALA A 213 -6.38 -7.18 8.22
CA ALA A 213 -5.07 -7.35 7.60
C ALA A 213 -3.97 -7.49 8.67
N THR A 214 -3.94 -6.58 9.65
CA THR A 214 -2.98 -6.68 10.76
C THR A 214 -3.20 -7.96 11.56
N ALA A 215 -4.46 -8.33 11.85
CA ALA A 215 -4.75 -9.60 12.53
C ALA A 215 -4.27 -10.82 11.72
N ALA A 216 -4.46 -10.83 10.41
CA ALA A 216 -3.99 -11.89 9.51
C ALA A 216 -2.46 -12.00 9.49
N LEU A 217 -1.76 -10.88 9.43
CA LEU A 217 -0.30 -10.84 9.42
C LEU A 217 0.30 -11.38 10.74
N TYR A 218 -0.29 -11.06 11.90
CA TYR A 218 0.10 -11.69 13.16
C TYR A 218 -0.30 -13.17 13.26
N GLY A 219 -1.40 -13.56 12.60
CA GLY A 219 -1.75 -14.96 12.42
C GLY A 219 -0.69 -15.74 11.63
N TYR A 220 -0.12 -15.11 10.61
CA TYR A 220 0.90 -15.70 9.74
C TYR A 220 2.29 -15.68 10.39
N THR A 221 2.65 -14.58 11.06
CA THR A 221 3.94 -14.41 11.76
C THR A 221 3.70 -13.67 13.08
N PRO A 222 3.58 -14.37 14.22
CA PRO A 222 3.20 -13.76 15.51
C PRO A 222 4.36 -13.03 16.22
N TRP A 223 5.13 -12.23 15.48
CA TRP A 223 6.34 -11.54 15.93
C TRP A 223 6.30 -10.07 15.54
N VAL A 224 6.72 -9.15 16.42
CA VAL A 224 6.86 -7.72 16.10
C VAL A 224 8.22 -7.44 15.45
N LEU A 225 9.30 -7.74 16.18
CA LEU A 225 10.72 -7.71 15.78
C LEU A 225 11.18 -6.39 15.13
N ARG A 226 10.90 -5.27 15.80
CA ARG A 226 11.28 -3.91 15.36
C ARG A 226 12.75 -3.83 14.91
N GLY A 227 12.96 -3.36 13.69
CA GLY A 227 14.28 -3.17 13.07
C GLY A 227 15.02 -4.45 12.67
N ARG A 228 14.40 -5.64 12.79
CA ARG A 228 15.10 -6.93 12.57
C ARG A 228 14.30 -8.00 11.84
N GLY A 229 12.97 -7.97 11.85
CA GLY A 229 12.16 -9.05 11.27
C GLY A 229 10.67 -8.90 11.51
N GLY A 230 9.93 -10.01 11.47
CA GLY A 230 8.52 -10.09 11.88
C GLY A 230 7.62 -9.12 11.11
N ASN A 231 6.57 -8.64 11.79
CA ASN A 231 5.64 -7.67 11.20
C ASN A 231 6.29 -6.31 10.90
N TRP A 232 7.36 -5.94 11.63
CA TRP A 232 8.12 -4.74 11.28
C TRP A 232 8.75 -4.85 9.89
N LEU A 233 9.35 -6.00 9.58
CA LEU A 233 9.98 -6.20 8.28
C LEU A 233 8.95 -6.30 7.15
N VAL A 234 7.81 -6.94 7.42
CA VAL A 234 6.68 -6.97 6.46
C VAL A 234 6.20 -5.56 6.15
N TRP A 235 5.98 -4.72 7.16
CA TRP A 235 5.64 -3.30 6.98
C TRP A 235 6.68 -2.59 6.13
N ASN A 236 7.97 -2.72 6.50
CA ASN A 236 9.06 -2.00 5.87
C ASN A 236 9.20 -2.35 4.38
N ILE A 237 9.17 -3.65 4.06
CA ILE A 237 9.33 -4.15 2.70
C ILE A 237 8.10 -3.85 1.85
N THR A 238 6.89 -3.99 2.41
CA THR A 238 5.66 -3.66 1.69
C THR A 238 5.63 -2.19 1.29
N ARG A 239 6.03 -1.27 2.19
CA ARG A 239 6.17 0.16 1.86
C ARG A 239 7.21 0.39 0.77
N LYS A 240 8.42 -0.14 0.94
CA LYS A 240 9.50 -0.04 -0.05
C LYS A 240 9.06 -0.52 -1.45
N PHE A 241 8.32 -1.62 -1.49
CA PHE A 241 7.85 -2.20 -2.76
C PHE A 241 6.71 -1.39 -3.35
N ALA A 242 5.72 -0.97 -2.56
CA ALA A 242 4.65 -0.12 -3.04
C ALA A 242 5.16 1.20 -3.65
N ASP A 243 6.17 1.82 -3.04
CA ASP A 243 6.82 3.02 -3.60
C ASP A 243 7.46 2.75 -4.97
N ALA A 244 7.99 1.55 -5.21
CA ALA A 244 8.53 1.16 -6.52
C ALA A 244 7.46 1.00 -7.61
N PHE A 245 6.18 0.89 -7.23
CA PHE A 245 5.03 0.88 -8.13
C PHE A 245 4.40 2.27 -8.33
N ALA A 246 4.78 3.29 -7.54
CA ALA A 246 4.08 4.58 -7.46
C ALA A 246 4.02 5.36 -8.79
N ASP A 247 5.00 5.20 -9.67
CA ASP A 247 5.00 5.84 -11.00
C ASP A 247 3.98 5.20 -11.99
N ARG A 248 3.40 4.04 -11.63
CA ARG A 248 2.53 3.24 -12.50
C ARG A 248 1.11 3.17 -11.97
N VAL A 249 0.97 3.08 -10.64
CA VAL A 249 -0.31 2.91 -9.96
C VAL A 249 -0.33 3.75 -8.69
N GLU A 250 -1.44 4.44 -8.45
CA GLU A 250 -1.69 5.09 -7.16
C GLU A 250 -2.05 4.03 -6.12
N LEU A 251 -1.16 3.86 -5.13
CA LEU A 251 -1.31 2.88 -4.07
C LEU A 251 -1.49 3.58 -2.73
N ARG A 252 -2.47 3.11 -1.96
CA ARG A 252 -2.68 3.51 -0.57
C ARG A 252 -2.54 2.28 0.31
N LEU A 253 -1.56 2.30 1.23
CA LEU A 253 -1.21 1.14 2.05
C LEU A 253 -2.04 1.05 3.32
N GLY A 254 -2.45 2.18 3.90
CA GLY A 254 -3.41 2.20 5.00
C GLY A 254 -4.83 2.48 4.52
N ASP A 255 -5.80 1.88 5.20
CA ASP A 255 -7.19 2.31 5.09
C ASP A 255 -7.32 3.78 5.52
N GLU A 256 -8.35 4.47 5.04
CA GLU A 256 -8.82 5.68 5.71
C GLU A 256 -9.19 5.31 7.15
N ALA A 257 -8.32 5.60 8.12
CA ALA A 257 -8.45 5.11 9.47
C ALA A 257 -9.60 5.83 10.19
N CYS A 258 -10.76 5.19 10.26
CA CYS A 258 -11.92 5.70 10.99
C CYS A 258 -11.63 5.83 12.50
N LEU A 259 -11.77 7.03 13.07
CA LEU A 259 -11.76 7.28 14.51
C LEU A 259 -13.08 6.82 15.12
N ASN A 260 -13.13 5.57 15.59
CA ASN A 260 -14.15 4.97 16.48
C ASN A 260 -15.45 5.77 16.65
N ARG A 261 -16.47 5.40 15.86
CA ARG A 261 -17.84 5.95 15.83
C ARG A 261 -18.35 6.43 17.20
N GLY A 262 -18.48 7.75 17.37
CA GLY A 262 -19.42 8.27 18.35
C GLY A 262 -20.85 7.85 17.97
N ASP A 263 -21.73 7.61 18.94
CA ASP A 263 -23.12 7.18 18.68
C ASP A 263 -23.94 8.24 17.90
N ARG A 264 -23.42 9.48 17.78
CA ARG A 264 -24.04 10.62 17.11
C ARG A 264 -22.98 11.56 16.53
N PRO A 265 -22.33 11.21 15.39
CA PRO A 265 -21.32 12.07 14.79
C PRO A 265 -21.93 13.40 14.32
N PHE A 266 -21.17 14.48 14.45
CA PHE A 266 -21.61 15.82 14.07
C PHE A 266 -20.44 16.74 13.72
N VAL A 267 -20.74 17.96 13.27
CA VAL A 267 -19.73 18.99 12.98
C VAL A 267 -18.78 19.17 14.16
N GLY A 268 -17.48 19.10 13.89
CA GLY A 268 -16.40 19.25 14.87
C GLY A 268 -15.95 17.95 15.54
N ASP A 269 -16.69 16.83 15.41
CA ASP A 269 -16.20 15.55 15.94
C ASP A 269 -14.93 15.10 15.22
N ALA A 270 -14.00 14.48 15.96
CA ALA A 270 -12.78 13.96 15.36
C ALA A 270 -13.10 12.84 14.35
N CYS A 271 -12.43 12.86 13.21
CA CYS A 271 -12.55 11.82 12.19
C CYS A 271 -11.20 11.49 11.56
N GLY A 272 -11.10 10.29 11.02
CA GLY A 272 -10.02 9.89 10.13
C GLY A 272 -10.50 9.18 8.86
N CYS A 273 -11.82 9.00 8.71
CA CYS A 273 -12.46 8.55 7.47
C CYS A 273 -13.87 9.14 7.30
N ALA A 274 -14.47 9.01 6.11
CA ALA A 274 -15.84 9.46 5.86
C ALA A 274 -16.91 8.78 6.75
N ALA A 275 -16.69 7.52 7.14
CA ALA A 275 -17.65 6.78 7.98
C ALA A 275 -17.74 7.31 9.42
N ASP A 276 -16.73 8.02 9.93
CA ASP A 276 -16.82 8.70 11.23
C ASP A 276 -17.80 9.87 11.19
N CYS A 277 -18.06 10.41 10.00
CA CYS A 277 -18.92 11.56 9.77
C CYS A 277 -20.25 11.17 9.15
N ALA A 278 -20.73 9.94 9.40
CA ALA A 278 -21.96 9.40 8.84
C ALA A 278 -23.25 10.01 9.45
N PHE A 279 -23.36 11.34 9.44
CA PHE A 279 -24.59 12.08 9.72
C PHE A 279 -25.12 12.74 8.44
N PHE A 280 -26.41 13.07 8.42
CA PHE A 280 -27.07 13.69 7.28
C PHE A 280 -27.80 14.94 7.74
N SER A 281 -27.55 16.07 7.08
CA SER A 281 -28.21 17.35 7.35
C SER A 281 -28.25 18.19 6.08
N ASP A 282 -29.29 19.02 5.92
CA ASP A 282 -29.45 19.95 4.80
C ASP A 282 -29.25 19.33 3.40
N GLY A 283 -29.65 18.07 3.24
CA GLY A 283 -29.59 17.36 1.96
C GLY A 283 -28.24 16.73 1.60
N GLN A 284 -27.27 16.73 2.52
CA GLN A 284 -25.92 16.24 2.30
C GLN A 284 -25.43 15.38 3.49
N TYR A 285 -24.49 14.47 3.18
CA TYR A 285 -23.81 13.68 4.20
C TYR A 285 -22.60 14.44 4.74
N GLY A 286 -22.33 14.25 6.04
CA GLY A 286 -21.10 14.68 6.67
C GLY A 286 -19.87 14.06 6.03
N THR A 287 -18.80 14.82 5.97
CA THR A 287 -17.51 14.37 5.42
C THR A 287 -16.39 14.60 6.43
N CYS A 288 -15.38 13.74 6.40
CA CYS A 288 -14.18 13.97 7.18
C CYS A 288 -13.29 14.99 6.45
N HIS A 289 -13.07 16.14 7.08
CA HIS A 289 -12.16 17.14 6.56
C HIS A 289 -10.70 16.64 6.67
N PRO A 290 -9.78 16.95 5.73
CA PRO A 290 -8.38 16.52 5.78
C PRO A 290 -7.62 16.89 7.06
N ALA A 291 -8.09 17.92 7.76
CA ALA A 291 -7.58 18.34 9.06
C ALA A 291 -8.08 17.47 10.25
N GLY A 292 -8.90 16.44 10.00
CA GLY A 292 -9.26 15.41 10.99
C GLY A 292 -10.54 15.68 11.81
N PHE A 293 -11.49 16.47 11.28
CA PHE A 293 -12.79 16.69 11.93
C PHE A 293 -13.95 16.61 10.94
N CYS A 294 -15.14 16.25 11.45
CA CYS A 294 -16.34 16.14 10.66
C CYS A 294 -16.90 17.51 10.27
N THR A 295 -17.28 17.66 9.01
CA THR A 295 -17.81 18.92 8.45
C THR A 295 -18.93 18.67 7.43
N LEU A 296 -19.51 19.76 6.93
CA LEU A 296 -20.49 19.84 5.85
C LEU A 296 -20.17 21.03 4.96
N GLY A 297 -20.48 20.92 3.66
CA GLY A 297 -20.41 22.07 2.76
C GLY A 297 -21.45 23.13 3.16
N CYS A 298 -21.12 24.40 3.04
CA CYS A 298 -22.05 25.46 3.43
C CYS A 298 -21.97 26.71 2.56
N SER A 299 -23.07 27.48 2.59
CA SER A 299 -23.15 28.84 2.07
C SER A 299 -24.02 29.66 3.02
N GLY A 300 -23.36 30.38 3.91
CA GLY A 300 -24.00 31.21 4.93
C GLY A 300 -24.27 30.49 6.24
N TYR A 301 -24.88 29.30 6.24
CA TYR A 301 -25.39 28.67 7.47
C TYR A 301 -24.93 27.21 7.62
N CYS A 302 -24.88 26.76 8.87
CA CYS A 302 -24.58 25.40 9.28
C CYS A 302 -25.65 24.92 10.27
N PRO A 303 -25.94 23.61 10.30
CA PRO A 303 -26.90 23.05 11.23
C PRO A 303 -26.34 23.02 12.65
N ASP A 304 -27.19 23.22 13.65
CA ASP A 304 -26.86 23.04 15.06
C ASP A 304 -27.46 21.75 15.62
N LEU A 305 -26.78 21.15 16.61
CA LEU A 305 -27.26 19.97 17.31
C LEU A 305 -27.36 20.26 18.81
N ALA A 306 -28.54 20.01 19.39
CA ALA A 306 -28.77 20.21 20.81
C ALA A 306 -27.77 19.42 21.66
N GLY A 307 -27.13 20.10 22.61
CA GLY A 307 -26.08 19.51 23.45
C GLY A 307 -24.68 19.53 22.83
N ARG A 308 -24.49 20.15 21.66
CA ARG A 308 -23.18 20.43 21.05
C ARG A 308 -22.93 21.94 21.00
N ALA A 309 -21.68 22.34 20.78
CA ALA A 309 -21.34 23.72 20.49
C ALA A 309 -22.06 24.21 19.20
N PRO A 310 -22.45 25.50 19.12
CA PRO A 310 -23.01 26.06 17.89
C PRO A 310 -22.03 25.96 16.73
N THR A 311 -22.56 25.95 15.51
CA THR A 311 -21.75 25.82 14.29
C THR A 311 -21.67 27.13 13.51
N PHE A 312 -20.69 27.24 12.63
CA PHE A 312 -20.45 28.41 11.81
C PHE A 312 -19.91 28.03 10.43
N CYS A 313 -20.32 28.77 9.41
CA CYS A 313 -19.88 28.55 8.03
C CYS A 313 -18.69 29.46 7.73
N VAL A 314 -17.54 28.88 7.39
CA VAL A 314 -16.28 29.59 7.09
C VAL A 314 -15.75 29.16 5.73
N ALA A 315 -14.85 29.92 5.14
CA ALA A 315 -14.14 29.49 3.93
C ALA A 315 -13.18 28.36 4.31
N ASP A 316 -13.10 27.31 3.48
CA ASP A 316 -12.13 26.23 3.71
C ASP A 316 -10.69 26.75 3.51
N PRO A 317 -9.84 26.74 4.56
CA PRO A 317 -8.46 27.22 4.45
C PRO A 317 -7.54 26.25 3.67
N TYR A 318 -7.94 25.00 3.44
CA TYR A 318 -7.13 23.99 2.74
C TYR A 318 -7.50 23.85 1.26
N SER A 319 -8.57 24.51 0.80
CA SER A 319 -9.01 24.39 -0.58
C SER A 319 -8.40 25.46 -1.48
N GLN A 320 -7.92 25.03 -2.65
CA GLN A 320 -7.50 25.92 -3.74
C GLN A 320 -8.70 26.57 -4.45
N ALA A 321 -9.91 26.00 -4.30
CA ALA A 321 -11.15 26.53 -4.87
C ALA A 321 -12.06 27.03 -3.74
N PRO A 322 -12.57 28.27 -3.80
CA PRO A 322 -13.34 28.86 -2.70
C PRO A 322 -14.67 28.12 -2.52
N HIS A 323 -14.81 27.46 -1.38
CA HIS A 323 -16.07 26.88 -0.90
C HIS A 323 -16.15 26.98 0.63
N GLY A 324 -17.36 26.83 1.16
CA GLY A 324 -17.62 26.94 2.59
C GLY A 324 -17.67 25.59 3.28
N ILE A 325 -17.16 25.53 4.50
CA ILE A 325 -17.23 24.38 5.40
C ILE A 325 -17.83 24.77 6.76
N CYS A 326 -18.52 23.83 7.38
CA CYS A 326 -19.04 23.97 8.74
C CYS A 326 -17.98 23.64 9.79
N VAL A 327 -17.82 24.53 10.76
CA VAL A 327 -16.92 24.37 11.92
C VAL A 327 -17.67 24.66 13.21
N SER A 328 -17.17 24.15 14.34
CA SER A 328 -17.70 24.49 15.66
C SER A 328 -17.27 25.90 16.07
N GLN A 329 -18.15 26.64 16.73
CA GLN A 329 -17.77 27.86 17.45
C GLN A 329 -17.00 27.49 18.73
N ALA A 330 -16.09 28.37 19.15
CA ALA A 330 -15.49 28.27 20.48
C ALA A 330 -16.59 28.43 21.54
N HIS A 331 -16.71 27.45 22.44
CA HIS A 331 -17.79 27.40 23.42
C HIS A 331 -17.40 26.53 24.63
N ASP A 332 -17.98 26.79 25.80
CA ASP A 332 -17.82 25.96 27.00
C ASP A 332 -18.10 24.44 26.79
N LEU A 333 -18.84 24.07 25.74
CA LEU A 333 -19.22 22.68 25.46
C LEU A 333 -18.13 21.90 24.71
N ASN A 334 -17.10 22.60 24.24
CA ASN A 334 -15.93 22.02 23.59
C ASN A 334 -14.62 22.57 24.19
N GLY A 335 -14.68 23.04 25.44
CA GLY A 335 -13.53 23.57 26.17
C GLY A 335 -12.89 24.76 25.45
N ASP A 336 -13.69 25.60 24.79
CA ASP A 336 -13.20 26.66 23.91
C ASP A 336 -12.22 26.11 22.86
N CYS A 337 -12.67 25.09 22.13
CA CYS A 337 -11.91 24.30 21.16
C CYS A 337 -10.85 23.36 21.74
N ALA A 338 -10.49 23.44 23.02
CA ALA A 338 -9.48 22.57 23.62
C ALA A 338 -9.86 21.07 23.60
N ASP A 339 -11.16 20.76 23.58
CA ASP A 339 -11.65 19.38 23.52
C ASP A 339 -11.66 18.82 22.08
N LEU A 340 -11.38 19.65 21.07
CA LEU A 340 -11.36 19.26 19.66
C LEU A 340 -9.91 19.07 19.18
N PRO A 341 -9.49 17.83 18.83
CA PRO A 341 -8.11 17.54 18.47
C PRO A 341 -7.58 18.40 17.32
N GLY A 342 -6.41 19.02 17.52
CA GLY A 342 -5.70 19.75 16.47
C GLY A 342 -6.33 21.09 16.07
N THR A 343 -7.23 21.65 16.90
CA THR A 343 -7.86 22.95 16.64
C THR A 343 -7.41 24.04 17.60
N LEU A 344 -7.52 25.30 17.16
CA LEU A 344 -7.34 26.52 17.92
C LEU A 344 -8.55 27.43 17.71
N ASP A 345 -8.93 28.15 18.75
CA ASP A 345 -9.96 29.17 18.69
C ASP A 345 -9.45 30.40 17.94
N ARG A 346 -10.11 30.77 16.84
CA ARG A 346 -9.71 31.89 15.98
C ARG A 346 -10.90 32.65 15.44
N PRO A 347 -10.80 33.98 15.25
CA PRO A 347 -11.83 34.73 14.56
C PRO A 347 -11.89 34.33 13.08
N ALA A 348 -13.10 34.07 12.57
CA ALA A 348 -13.35 33.83 11.15
C ALA A 348 -14.62 34.56 10.69
N ASP A 349 -14.58 35.04 9.44
CA ASP A 349 -15.73 35.64 8.78
C ASP A 349 -16.63 34.57 8.16
N ARG A 350 -17.94 34.83 8.18
CA ARG A 350 -18.93 33.95 7.59
C ARG A 350 -18.68 33.81 6.08
N TYR A 351 -18.51 32.59 5.60
CA TYR A 351 -18.56 32.32 4.17
C TYR A 351 -20.00 32.40 3.67
N ILE A 352 -20.29 33.41 2.86
CA ILE A 352 -21.65 33.67 2.34
C ILE A 352 -21.90 32.85 1.08
N GLY A 353 -20.88 32.62 0.23
CA GLY A 353 -21.04 31.98 -1.07
C GLY A 353 -22.12 32.68 -1.91
N ASP A 354 -23.02 31.91 -2.50
CA ASP A 354 -24.17 32.39 -3.27
C ASP A 354 -25.42 32.69 -2.40
N SER A 355 -25.29 32.60 -1.07
CA SER A 355 -26.41 32.83 -0.16
C SER A 355 -26.70 34.31 0.08
N ARG A 356 -27.81 34.58 0.78
CA ARG A 356 -28.16 35.93 1.27
C ARG A 356 -27.85 36.12 2.75
N ALA A 357 -26.96 35.30 3.31
CA ALA A 357 -26.59 35.41 4.71
C ALA A 357 -25.90 36.75 5.00
N SER A 358 -26.17 37.32 6.17
CA SER A 358 -25.50 38.53 6.61
C SER A 358 -24.05 38.24 7.01
N ALA A 359 -23.14 39.13 6.61
CA ALA A 359 -21.76 39.13 7.09
C ALA A 359 -21.73 39.15 8.63
N ARG A 360 -20.90 38.29 9.20
CA ARG A 360 -20.69 38.15 10.64
C ARG A 360 -19.31 37.54 10.87
N THR A 361 -18.64 37.96 11.93
CA THR A 361 -17.43 37.32 12.44
C THR A 361 -17.76 36.55 13.71
N ALA A 362 -17.14 35.39 13.90
CA ALA A 362 -17.25 34.59 15.12
C ALA A 362 -15.91 33.93 15.46
N THR A 363 -15.69 33.63 16.74
CA THR A 363 -14.57 32.78 17.17
C THR A 363 -14.95 31.32 16.96
N VAL A 364 -14.14 30.59 16.22
CA VAL A 364 -14.39 29.23 15.76
C VAL A 364 -13.18 28.33 15.96
N CYS A 365 -13.41 27.03 16.02
CA CYS A 365 -12.37 26.01 16.13
C CYS A 365 -11.85 25.67 14.74
N LEU A 366 -10.70 26.24 14.38
CA LEU A 366 -10.00 25.97 13.13
C LEU A 366 -8.77 25.11 13.38
N PRO A 367 -8.32 24.32 12.39
CA PRO A 367 -7.04 23.61 12.48
C PRO A 367 -5.90 24.54 12.88
N ALA A 368 -5.03 24.06 13.77
CA ALA A 368 -3.77 24.74 14.03
C ALA A 368 -2.92 24.73 12.75
N ASP A 369 -2.35 25.87 12.38
CA ASP A 369 -1.29 25.89 11.36
C ASP A 369 -0.09 25.12 11.92
N GLU A 370 0.48 24.19 11.15
CA GLU A 370 1.71 23.45 11.54
C GLU A 370 2.95 24.34 11.59
#